data_AF-A0A1I3MA77-F1
#
_entry.id   AF-A0A1I3MA77-F1
#
_cell.length_a   1.000
_cell.length_b   1.000
_cell.length_c   1.000
_cell.angle_alpha   90.00
_cell.angle_beta   90.00
_cell.angle_gamma   90.00
#
_symmetry.space_group_name_H-M   'P 1'
#
loop_
_entity.id
_entity.type
_entity.pdbx_description
1 polymer ?
#
loop_
_entity_poly.entity_id
_entity_poly.type
_entity_poly.pdbx_seq_one_letter_code
_entity_poly.pdbx_strand_id
1 'polypeptide(L)' 'MAKLQLLETFSLQETEDGYRLLVSAVGGEALYVSITPDQMDDIIESLEAAMGGEDDEGVEEDEAF' A
#
# COMPACT_ATOMS: atom_id res chain seq x y z
N MET A 1 -9.56 16.00 11.34
CA MET A 1 -9.07 14.61 11.24
C MET A 1 -9.59 14.05 9.93
N ALA A 2 -8.71 13.77 8.97
CA ALA A 2 -9.13 13.10 7.74
C ALA A 2 -9.60 11.69 8.10
N LYS A 3 -10.81 11.31 7.69
CA LYS A 3 -11.33 9.96 7.91
C LYS A 3 -10.72 9.05 6.85
N LEU A 4 -9.96 8.04 7.27
CA LEU A 4 -9.41 7.05 6.35
C LEU A 4 -10.58 6.31 5.68
N GLN A 5 -10.59 6.31 4.34
CA GLN A 5 -11.56 5.58 3.54
C GLN A 5 -10.92 4.31 2.99
N LEU A 6 -11.72 3.27 2.81
CA LEU A 6 -11.26 2.03 2.18
C LEU A 6 -10.88 2.31 0.72
N LEU A 7 -9.78 1.71 0.29
CA LEU A 7 -9.35 1.72 -1.10
C LEU A 7 -10.32 0.88 -1.94
N GLU A 8 -10.73 1.43 -3.08
CA GLU A 8 -11.55 0.75 -4.08
C GLU A 8 -10.69 0.29 -5.24
N THR A 9 -9.81 1.15 -5.74
CA THR A 9 -8.87 0.81 -6.82
C THR A 9 -7.45 1.20 -6.42
N PHE A 10 -6.54 0.26 -6.58
CA PHE A 10 -5.10 0.48 -6.50
C PHE A 10 -4.47 -0.18 -7.73
N SER A 11 -3.90 0.62 -8.63
CA SER A 11 -3.32 0.11 -9.87
C SER A 11 -2.03 0.85 -10.21
N LEU A 12 -1.05 0.09 -10.69
CA LEU A 12 0.26 0.60 -11.08
C LEU A 12 0.43 0.46 -12.60
N GLN A 13 0.93 1.52 -13.23
CA GLN A 13 1.27 1.54 -14.64
C GLN A 13 2.72 2.02 -14.84
N GLU A 14 3.52 1.27 -15.58
CA GLU A 14 4.85 1.71 -16.02
C GLU A 14 4.73 2.75 -17.15
N THR A 15 5.59 3.76 -17.10
CA THR A 15 5.64 4.91 -18.01
C THR A 15 7.09 5.23 -18.38
N GLU A 16 7.30 6.08 -19.38
CA GLU A 16 8.65 6.45 -19.84
C GLU A 16 9.50 7.14 -18.75
N ASP A 17 8.86 7.78 -17.77
CA ASP A 17 9.49 8.51 -16.67
C ASP A 17 9.47 7.77 -15.32
N GLY A 18 9.02 6.51 -15.28
CA GLY A 18 8.86 5.73 -14.04
C GLY A 18 7.49 5.09 -13.94
N TYR A 19 6.77 5.30 -12.84
CA TYR A 19 5.46 4.68 -12.61
C TYR A 19 4.35 5.71 -12.38
N ARG A 20 3.12 5.31 -12.71
CA ARG A 20 1.89 6.02 -12.38
C ARG A 20 1.01 5.14 -11.52
N LEU A 21 0.71 5.61 -10.32
CA LEU A 21 -0.17 4.99 -9.37
C LEU A 21 -1.57 5.61 -9.46
N LEU A 22 -2.57 4.76 -9.70
CA LEU A 22 -3.99 5.10 -9.58
C LEU A 22 -4.48 4.66 -8.21
N VAL A 23 -5.01 5.61 -7.44
CA VAL A 23 -5.59 5.38 -6.13
C VAL A 23 -7.00 5.95 -6.11
N SER A 24 -8.01 5.11 -5.90
CA SER A 24 -9.37 5.57 -5.61
C SER A 24 -9.85 4.97 -4.30
N ALA A 25 -10.52 5.79 -3.49
CA ALA A 25 -11.26 5.34 -2.32
C ALA A 25 -12.70 5.02 -2.71
N VAL A 26 -13.38 4.16 -1.94
CA VAL A 26 -14.80 3.85 -2.18
C VAL A 26 -15.64 5.12 -2.12
N GLY A 27 -16.26 5.46 -3.25
CA GLY A 27 -17.05 6.68 -3.43
C GLY A 27 -16.24 7.99 -3.45
N GLY A 28 -14.91 7.91 -3.61
CA GLY A 28 -14.00 9.05 -3.72
C GLY A 28 -13.55 9.31 -5.16
N GLU A 29 -12.90 10.46 -5.38
CA GLU A 29 -12.28 10.79 -6.67
C GLU A 29 -10.99 9.97 -6.86
N ALA A 30 -10.73 9.55 -8.10
CA ALA A 30 -9.52 8.83 -8.46
C ALA A 30 -8.33 9.80 -8.55
N LEU A 31 -7.27 9.48 -7.82
CA LEU A 31 -6.00 10.22 -7.81
C LEU A 31 -4.98 9.48 -8.66
N TYR A 32 -4.31 10.22 -9.54
CA TYR A 32 -3.18 9.73 -10.32
C TYR A 32 -1.91 10.39 -9.78
N VAL A 33 -0.97 9.57 -9.33
CA VAL A 33 0.31 10.02 -8.79
C VAL A 33 1.42 9.44 -9.65
N SER A 34 2.27 10.30 -10.21
CA SER A 34 3.50 9.88 -10.85
C SER A 34 4.58 9.72 -9.80
N ILE A 35 5.26 8.59 -9.80
CA ILE A 35 6.32 8.23 -8.85
C ILE A 35 7.53 7.69 -9.61
N THR A 36 8.72 7.97 -9.10
CA THR A 36 9.95 7.35 -9.62
C THR A 36 10.09 5.92 -9.09
N PRO A 37 10.99 5.10 -9.66
CA PRO A 37 11.30 3.77 -9.13
C PRO A 37 11.74 3.82 -7.67
N ASP A 38 12.65 4.73 -7.29
CA ASP A 38 13.11 4.86 -5.90
C ASP A 38 11.97 5.21 -4.94
N GLN A 39 11.02 6.06 -5.36
CA GLN A 39 9.85 6.41 -4.55
C GLN A 39 8.86 5.25 -4.41
N MET A 40 8.87 4.30 -5.35
CA MET A 40 8.04 3.10 -5.26
C MET A 40 8.53 2.18 -4.14
N ASP A 41 9.84 2.03 -3.97
CA ASP A 41 10.42 1.26 -2.86
C ASP A 41 10.03 1.85 -1.50
N ASP A 42 10.13 3.17 -1.33
CA ASP A 42 9.69 3.87 -0.10
C ASP A 42 8.19 3.64 0.20
N ILE A 43 7.35 3.61 -0.84
CA ILE A 43 5.91 3.37 -0.71
C ILE A 43 5.65 1.93 -0.30
N ILE A 44 6.37 0.96 -0.87
CA ILE A 44 6.25 -0.46 -0.50
C ILE A 44 6.63 -0.65 0.97
N GLU A 45 7.78 -0.12 1.41
CA GLU A 45 8.23 -0.20 2.80
C GLU A 45 7.17 0.40 3.75
N SER A 46 6.62 1.56 3.40
CA SER A 46 5.57 2.23 4.18
C SER A 46 4.27 1.40 4.24
N LEU A 47 3.91 0.73 3.15
CA LEU A 47 2.72 -0.13 3.09
C LEU A 47 2.93 -1.41 3.90
N GLU A 48 4.09 -2.04 3.80
CA GLU A 48 4.45 -3.21 4.60
C GLU A 48 4.40 -2.90 6.10
N ALA A 49 5.02 -1.81 6.53
CA ALA A 49 4.95 -1.34 7.91
C ALA A 49 3.50 -1.08 8.36
N ALA A 50 2.68 -0.44 7.52
CA ALA A 50 1.28 -0.15 7.83
C ALA A 50 0.39 -1.40 7.90
N MET A 51 0.72 -2.46 7.16
CA MET A 51 0.04 -3.75 7.20
C MET A 51 0.49 -4.63 8.38
N GLY A 52 1.44 -4.17 9.20
CA GLY A 52 1.96 -4.89 10.37
C GLY A 52 3.31 -5.56 10.13
N GLY A 53 4.10 -5.11 9.15
CA GLY A 53 5.46 -5.57 8.93
C GLY A 53 6.41 -5.00 9.97
N GLU A 54 6.60 -5.74 11.07
CA GLU A 54 7.88 -6.17 11.66
C GLU A 54 7.60 -7.04 12.91
N ASP A 55 8.22 -8.23 12.94
CA ASP A 55 8.31 -9.26 14.00
C ASP A 55 7.04 -9.98 14.48
N ASP A 56 6.70 -11.09 13.80
CA ASP A 56 6.18 -12.25 14.51
C ASP A 56 7.37 -13.09 15.03
N GLU A 57 7.97 -12.62 16.13
CA GLU A 57 8.83 -13.40 17.02
C GLU A 57 7.98 -14.30 17.97
N GLY A 58 6.77 -14.77 17.59
CA GLY A 58 5.93 -15.42 18.59
C GLY A 58 4.60 -16.04 18.17
N VAL A 59 4.56 -16.86 17.12
CA VAL A 59 3.54 -17.92 17.06
C VAL A 59 3.98 -19.03 18.02
N GLU A 60 3.60 -18.89 19.29
CA GLU A 60 3.39 -20.06 20.14
C GLU A 60 2.30 -20.90 19.46
N GLU A 61 2.68 -21.98 18.77
CA GLU A 61 1.77 -23.07 18.40
C GLU A 61 1.29 -23.75 19.69
N ASP A 62 0.36 -23.12 20.40
CA ASP A 62 -0.54 -23.80 21.33
C ASP A 62 -1.93 -23.76 20.69
N GLU A 63 -2.24 -24.77 19.88
CA GLU A 63 -3.59 -25.32 19.82
C GLU A 63 -3.53 -26.76 19.30
N ALA A 64 -3.51 -27.67 20.26
CA ALA A 64 -3.77 -29.09 20.06
C ALA A 64 -5.17 -29.30 19.48
N PHE A 65 -5.26 -30.04 18.38
CA PHE A 65 -6.47 -30.75 17.93
C PHE A 65 -6.12 -32.11 17.33
#